data_AF-A0A918APD7-F1
#
_entry.id   AF-A0A918APD7-F1
#
_cell.length_a   1.000
_cell.length_b   1.000
_cell.length_c   1.000
_cell.angle_alpha   90.00
_cell.angle_beta   90.00
_cell.angle_gamma   90.00
#
_symmetry.space_group_name_H-M   'P 1'
#
loop_
_entity.id
_entity.type
_entity.pdbx_description
1 polymer ?
#
loop_
_entity_poly.entity_id
_entity_poly.type
_entity_poly.pdbx_seq_one_letter_code
_entity_poly.pdbx_strand_id
1 'polypeptide(L)'
;MFRGDHPELTRATGRALARARDLGHPRAGSEHLLLALVDHVPAFARHGATAEAIEDAAHLAAPMGAGAAADRATLAPLGVDLDRLLGGSAVLDRPAGREPLLPLGAARARRRCARTSPPLGLDAQAAHAASLRLALARREREHRVEHLALALVALDPGAAWVLRTAGVDRRALLADLAEAFPPPRRNPVLRAERWLGRRARHGDLVRRYQRTTGRAVSTPAAIPALITG
;
A
#
# COMPACT_ATOMS: atom_id res chain seq x y z
N MET A 1 2.46 -25.18 3.05
CA MET A 1 1.38 -24.42 3.71
C MET A 1 1.81 -22.97 3.90
N PHE A 2 0.86 -22.03 3.88
CA PHE A 2 1.12 -20.61 4.18
C PHE A 2 1.19 -20.43 5.70
N ARG A 3 2.17 -19.67 6.19
CA ARG A 3 2.52 -19.54 7.61
C ARG A 3 1.99 -18.26 8.27
N GLY A 4 1.38 -17.36 7.50
CA GLY A 4 0.91 -16.07 8.00
C GLY A 4 1.92 -14.94 7.78
N ASP A 5 1.77 -13.90 8.60
CA ASP A 5 2.63 -12.72 8.56
C ASP A 5 3.99 -13.01 9.19
N HIS A 6 5.05 -12.59 8.52
CA HIS A 6 6.39 -12.61 9.07
C HIS A 6 6.50 -11.61 10.21
N PRO A 7 7.22 -11.90 11.32
CA PRO A 7 7.31 -10.99 12.47
C PRO A 7 7.76 -9.58 12.11
N GLU A 8 8.63 -9.44 11.11
CA GLU A 8 9.09 -8.13 10.64
C GLU A 8 7.98 -7.27 10.04
N LEU A 9 6.98 -7.89 9.38
CA LEU A 9 5.84 -7.15 8.85
C LEU A 9 4.96 -6.59 9.97
N THR A 10 4.76 -7.37 11.04
CA THR A 10 4.07 -6.90 12.24
C THR A 10 4.84 -5.75 12.91
N ARG A 11 6.17 -5.86 13.01
CA ARG A 11 7.02 -4.78 13.54
C ARG A 11 6.97 -3.53 12.67
N ALA A 12 7.03 -3.65 11.34
CA ALA A 12 6.88 -2.53 10.41
C ALA A 12 5.54 -1.83 10.59
N THR A 13 4.45 -2.59 10.77
CA THR A 13 3.12 -2.01 11.02
C THR A 13 3.08 -1.28 12.37
N GLY A 14 3.69 -1.85 13.41
CA GLY A 14 3.85 -1.20 14.72
C GLY A 14 4.65 0.10 14.64
N ARG A 15 5.76 0.12 13.87
CA ARG A 15 6.56 1.32 13.61
C ARG A 15 5.76 2.38 12.86
N ALA A 16 4.96 2.02 11.87
CA ALA A 16 4.10 2.97 11.16
C ALA A 16 3.09 3.64 12.10
N LEU A 17 2.47 2.87 13.00
CA LEU A 17 1.55 3.40 14.01
C LEU A 17 2.28 4.30 15.02
N ALA A 18 3.50 3.94 15.43
CA ALA A 18 4.33 4.78 16.29
C ALA A 18 4.64 6.12 15.62
N ARG A 19 5.14 6.09 14.37
CA ARG A 19 5.44 7.31 13.60
C ARG A 19 4.23 8.21 13.41
N ALA A 20 3.07 7.66 13.09
CA ALA A 20 1.85 8.46 13.00
C ALA A 20 1.50 9.15 14.32
N ARG A 21 1.72 8.48 15.46
CA ARG A 21 1.52 9.07 16.78
C ARG A 21 2.55 10.16 17.09
N ASP A 22 3.82 9.89 16.80
CA ASP A 22 4.92 10.82 17.08
C ASP A 22 4.77 12.12 16.27
N LEU A 23 4.26 12.01 15.04
CA LEU A 23 3.93 13.15 14.17
C LEU A 23 2.59 13.83 14.52
N GLY A 24 1.86 13.34 15.53
CA GLY A 24 0.55 13.88 15.91
C GLY A 24 -0.55 13.66 14.86
N HIS A 25 -0.35 12.74 13.92
CA HIS A 25 -1.31 12.48 12.85
C HIS A 25 -2.51 11.68 13.37
N PRO A 26 -3.75 12.03 12.95
CA PRO A 26 -4.97 11.41 13.46
C PRO A 26 -5.15 9.96 13.01
N ARG A 27 -4.34 9.49 12.06
CA ARG A 27 -4.37 8.14 11.47
C ARG A 27 -3.00 7.77 10.91
N ALA A 28 -2.72 6.48 10.82
CA ALA A 28 -1.58 5.96 10.07
C ALA A 28 -1.97 5.64 8.62
N GLY A 29 -1.63 6.51 7.68
CA GLY A 29 -1.78 6.28 6.24
C GLY A 29 -0.61 5.54 5.57
N SER A 30 -0.65 5.47 4.23
CA SER A 30 0.34 4.77 3.41
C SER A 30 1.74 5.39 3.50
N GLU A 31 1.83 6.69 3.75
CA GLU A 31 3.08 7.41 4.05
C GLU A 31 3.81 6.84 5.27
N HIS A 32 3.08 6.48 6.32
CA HIS A 32 3.67 5.91 7.53
C HIS A 32 4.14 4.47 7.32
N LEU A 33 3.42 3.70 6.50
CA LEU A 33 3.87 2.38 6.09
C LEU A 33 5.16 2.47 5.25
N LEU A 34 5.25 3.41 4.30
CA LEU A 34 6.48 3.65 3.56
C LEU A 34 7.64 4.03 4.49
N LEU A 35 7.41 4.97 5.42
CA LEU A 35 8.41 5.40 6.39
C LEU A 35 8.91 4.23 7.24
N ALA A 36 8.02 3.32 7.65
CA ALA A 36 8.41 2.14 8.43
C ALA A 36 9.18 1.05 7.66
N LEU A 37 9.17 1.12 6.32
CA LEU A 37 9.82 0.17 5.42
C LEU A 37 11.18 0.66 4.89
N VAL A 38 11.43 1.97 4.93
CA VAL A 38 12.58 2.61 4.29
C VAL A 38 13.93 2.01 4.71
N ASP A 39 14.08 1.71 6.01
CA ASP A 39 15.30 1.14 6.58
C ASP A 39 15.40 -0.39 6.41
N HIS A 40 14.30 -1.04 6.01
CA HIS A 40 14.19 -2.51 5.98
C HIS A 40 14.21 -3.09 4.57
N VAL A 41 13.96 -2.26 3.56
CA VAL A 41 13.93 -2.67 2.16
C VAL A 41 15.00 -1.86 1.40
N PRO A 42 16.20 -2.45 1.17
CA PRO A 42 17.38 -1.72 0.66
C PRO A 42 17.17 -0.96 -0.65
N ALA A 43 16.22 -1.40 -1.48
CA ALA A 43 15.87 -0.71 -2.72
C ALA A 43 15.40 0.74 -2.48
N PHE A 44 14.72 1.04 -1.36
CA PHE A 44 14.32 2.41 -1.04
C PHE A 44 15.54 3.33 -0.92
N ALA A 45 16.53 2.94 -0.11
CA ALA A 45 17.76 3.71 0.08
C ALA A 45 18.53 3.90 -1.23
N ARG A 46 18.65 2.86 -2.07
CA ARG A 46 19.32 2.95 -3.40
C ARG A 46 18.67 3.96 -4.33
N HIS A 47 17.36 4.14 -4.20
CA HIS A 47 16.57 5.07 -5.02
C HIS A 47 16.34 6.43 -4.35
N GLY A 48 17.06 6.73 -3.26
CA GLY A 48 16.98 8.02 -2.58
C GLY A 48 15.71 8.23 -1.74
N ALA A 49 14.90 7.18 -1.54
CA ALA A 49 13.83 7.23 -0.55
C ALA A 49 14.48 7.12 0.84
N THR A 50 14.76 8.25 1.49
CA THR A 50 15.27 8.32 2.86
C THR A 50 14.14 8.51 3.86
N ALA A 51 14.37 8.18 5.14
CA ALA A 51 13.37 8.42 6.18
C ALA A 51 12.96 9.90 6.25
N GLU A 52 13.94 10.80 6.18
CA GLU A 52 13.75 12.25 6.18
C GLU A 52 12.85 12.71 5.02
N ALA A 53 13.16 12.34 3.78
CA ALA A 53 12.38 12.76 2.61
C ALA A 53 10.93 12.23 2.64
N ILE A 54 10.73 11.02 3.18
CA ILE A 54 9.39 10.43 3.35
C ILE A 54 8.63 11.12 4.50
N GLU A 55 9.31 11.49 5.58
CA GLU A 55 8.74 12.23 6.72
C GLU A 55 8.32 13.65 6.30
N ASP A 56 9.16 14.36 5.55
CA ASP A 56 8.83 15.67 4.96
C ASP A 56 7.58 15.59 4.06
N ALA A 57 7.52 14.57 3.20
CA ALA A 57 6.34 14.33 2.38
C ALA A 57 5.09 14.00 3.23
N ALA A 58 5.25 13.28 4.35
CA ALA A 58 4.16 13.00 5.28
C ALA A 58 3.64 14.27 5.95
N HIS A 59 4.54 15.18 6.34
CA HIS A 59 4.16 16.50 6.88
C HIS A 59 3.40 17.35 5.86
N LEU A 60 3.85 17.37 4.60
CA LEU A 60 3.15 18.08 3.52
C LEU A 60 1.76 17.50 3.21
N ALA A 61 1.57 16.20 3.46
CA ALA A 61 0.29 15.54 3.28
C ALA A 61 -0.68 15.75 4.46
N ALA A 62 -0.18 16.19 5.62
CA ALA A 62 -0.99 16.44 6.80
C ALA A 62 -2.01 17.58 6.57
N PRO A 63 -3.15 17.58 7.31
CA PRO A 63 -3.60 16.55 8.24
C PRO A 63 -4.29 15.35 7.56
N MET A 64 -4.56 15.45 6.25
CA MET A 64 -5.43 14.51 5.54
C MET A 64 -4.70 13.25 5.04
N GLY A 65 -3.37 13.23 5.06
CA GLY A 65 -2.54 12.09 4.65
C GLY A 65 -2.35 11.97 3.14
N ALA A 66 -1.46 11.07 2.70
CA ALA A 66 -0.97 11.07 1.33
C ALA A 66 -2.02 10.72 0.27
N GLY A 67 -3.01 9.89 0.59
CA GLY A 67 -4.12 9.59 -0.31
C GLY A 67 -4.93 10.84 -0.67
N ALA A 68 -5.15 11.73 0.29
CA ALA A 68 -5.80 13.01 0.08
C ALA A 68 -4.98 13.96 -0.78
N ALA A 69 -3.67 14.04 -0.48
CA ALA A 69 -2.74 14.84 -1.25
C ALA A 69 -2.65 14.36 -2.71
N ALA A 70 -2.72 13.04 -2.94
CA ALA A 70 -2.80 12.45 -4.27
C ALA A 70 -4.09 12.83 -5.00
N ASP A 71 -5.24 12.77 -4.33
CA ASP A 71 -6.54 13.18 -4.90
C ASP A 71 -6.52 14.67 -5.25
N ARG A 72 -5.99 15.53 -4.35
CA ARG A 72 -5.84 16.97 -4.58
C ARG A 72 -4.99 17.25 -5.82
N ALA A 73 -3.82 16.63 -5.91
CA ALA A 73 -2.93 16.80 -7.06
C ALA A 73 -3.55 16.32 -8.38
N THR A 74 -4.40 15.28 -8.33
CA THR A 74 -5.09 14.74 -9.51
C THR A 74 -6.23 15.66 -9.98
N LEU A 75 -6.93 16.30 -9.04
CA LEU A 75 -8.11 17.12 -9.30
C LEU A 75 -7.79 18.60 -9.55
N ALA A 76 -6.65 19.09 -9.07
CA ALA A 76 -6.24 20.49 -9.24
C ALA A 76 -6.22 20.96 -10.71
N PRO A 77 -5.72 20.19 -11.71
CA PRO A 77 -5.77 20.59 -13.11
C PRO A 77 -7.19 20.77 -13.68
N LEU A 78 -8.19 20.18 -13.03
CA LEU A 78 -9.60 20.32 -13.40
C LEU A 78 -10.27 21.53 -12.73
N GLY A 79 -9.52 22.35 -11.99
CA GLY A 79 -10.03 23.48 -11.22
C GLY A 79 -10.83 23.09 -9.97
N VAL A 80 -10.75 21.82 -9.55
CA VAL A 80 -11.46 21.31 -8.38
C VAL A 80 -10.59 21.49 -7.13
N ASP A 81 -11.03 22.40 -6.25
CA ASP A 81 -10.42 22.62 -4.95
C ASP A 81 -11.08 21.72 -3.89
N LEU A 82 -10.40 20.63 -3.52
CA LEU A 82 -10.88 19.69 -2.51
C LEU A 82 -10.99 20.31 -1.11
N ASP A 83 -10.11 21.25 -0.77
CA ASP A 83 -10.10 21.85 0.57
C ASP A 83 -11.33 22.73 0.76
N ARG A 84 -11.71 23.45 -0.31
CA ARG A 84 -12.96 24.20 -0.39
C ARG A 84 -14.21 23.31 -0.37
N LEU A 85 -14.18 22.17 -1.07
CA LEU A 85 -15.32 21.24 -1.15
C LEU A 85 -15.59 20.50 0.16
N LEU A 86 -14.54 20.13 0.90
CA LEU A 86 -14.64 19.34 2.11
C LEU A 86 -14.65 20.21 3.38
N GLY A 87 -14.62 21.54 3.23
CA GLY A 87 -14.71 22.50 4.32
C GLY A 87 -13.61 22.31 5.37
N GLY A 88 -12.43 21.85 4.96
CA GLY A 88 -11.31 21.53 5.87
C GLY A 88 -11.54 20.35 6.81
N SER A 89 -12.66 19.62 6.70
CA SER A 89 -12.96 18.47 7.56
C SER A 89 -12.25 17.20 7.09
N ALA A 90 -11.49 16.59 8.00
CA ALA A 90 -10.55 15.49 7.80
C ALA A 90 -11.19 14.11 7.52
N VAL A 91 -12.29 14.04 6.74
CA VAL A 91 -12.99 12.78 6.48
C VAL A 91 -12.95 12.44 4.99
N LEU A 92 -11.78 11.99 4.53
CA LEU A 92 -11.59 11.39 3.20
C LEU A 92 -11.66 9.87 3.19
N ASP A 93 -11.73 9.23 4.36
CA ASP A 93 -12.10 7.82 4.42
C ASP A 93 -13.60 7.71 4.16
N ARG A 94 -13.97 7.62 2.87
CA ARG A 94 -15.32 7.20 2.50
C ARG A 94 -15.66 5.93 3.27
N PRO A 95 -16.89 5.78 3.80
CA PRO A 95 -17.32 4.48 4.28
C PRO A 95 -17.10 3.46 3.16
N ALA A 96 -16.35 2.41 3.48
CA ALA A 96 -16.01 1.39 2.50
C ALA A 96 -17.30 0.87 1.84
N GLY A 97 -17.25 0.61 0.52
CA GLY A 97 -18.40 0.07 -0.20
C GLY A 97 -18.97 -1.18 0.48
N ARG A 98 -20.29 -1.39 0.34
CA ARG A 98 -21.06 -2.46 0.97
C ARG A 98 -20.29 -3.79 0.89
N GLU A 99 -20.01 -4.39 2.05
CA GLU A 99 -19.20 -5.61 2.14
C GLU A 99 -19.86 -6.75 1.35
N PRO A 100 -19.08 -7.68 0.74
CA PRO A 100 -19.65 -8.86 0.12
C PRO A 100 -20.47 -9.67 1.13
N LEU A 101 -21.56 -10.28 0.67
CA LEU A 101 -22.56 -10.99 1.51
C LEU A 101 -22.00 -12.15 2.35
N LEU A 102 -20.77 -12.61 2.06
CA LEU A 102 -20.05 -13.62 2.83
C LEU A 102 -18.72 -13.03 3.36
N PRO A 103 -18.74 -12.09 4.32
CA PRO A 103 -17.54 -11.42 4.79
C PRO A 103 -16.95 -12.22 5.96
N LEU A 104 -16.28 -13.34 5.66
CA LEU A 104 -15.58 -14.10 6.70
C LEU A 104 -14.45 -13.24 7.29
N GLY A 105 -14.73 -12.55 8.41
CA GLY A 105 -13.77 -11.84 9.25
C GLY A 105 -13.37 -10.42 8.82
N ALA A 106 -13.79 -9.92 7.65
CA ALA A 106 -13.41 -8.58 7.16
C ALA A 106 -13.85 -7.45 8.09
N ALA A 107 -15.13 -7.43 8.48
CA ALA A 107 -15.66 -6.46 9.44
C ALA A 107 -14.93 -6.52 10.80
N ARG A 108 -14.60 -7.72 11.29
CA ARG A 108 -13.86 -7.90 12.55
C ARG A 108 -12.42 -7.40 12.44
N ALA A 109 -11.77 -7.60 11.29
CA ALA A 109 -10.42 -7.07 11.02
C ALA A 109 -10.44 -5.53 10.97
N ARG A 110 -11.42 -4.93 10.28
CA ARG A 110 -11.59 -3.47 10.22
C ARG A 110 -11.86 -2.87 11.59
N ARG A 111 -12.78 -3.45 12.37
CA ARG A 111 -13.03 -3.04 13.77
C ARG A 111 -11.79 -3.15 14.64
N ARG A 112 -10.91 -4.13 14.39
CA ARG A 112 -9.62 -4.23 15.08
C ARG A 112 -8.67 -3.10 14.69
N CYS A 113 -8.57 -2.78 13.39
CA CYS A 113 -7.76 -1.66 12.91
C CYS A 113 -8.27 -0.32 13.42
N ALA A 114 -9.59 -0.10 13.44
CA ALA A 114 -10.20 1.11 13.99
C ALA A 114 -9.99 1.28 15.51
N ARG A 115 -9.63 0.22 16.23
CA ARG A 115 -9.25 0.27 17.66
C ARG A 115 -7.77 0.51 17.89
N THR A 116 -6.95 0.56 16.84
CA THR A 116 -5.56 1.03 16.98
C THR A 116 -5.56 2.54 17.21
N SER A 117 -4.57 3.04 17.94
CA SER A 117 -4.43 4.45 18.26
C SER A 117 -3.05 4.91 17.80
N PRO A 118 -2.93 5.76 16.76
CA PRO A 118 -4.00 6.20 15.88
C PRO A 118 -4.50 5.05 14.97
N PRO A 119 -5.73 5.11 14.43
CA PRO A 119 -6.27 4.07 13.56
C PRO A 119 -5.48 3.96 12.25
N LEU A 120 -5.35 2.74 11.71
CA LEU A 120 -4.79 2.53 10.37
C LEU A 120 -5.78 3.02 9.30
N GLY A 121 -5.33 3.89 8.39
CA GLY A 121 -6.16 4.45 7.31
C GLY A 121 -6.62 3.41 6.28
N LEU A 122 -7.67 3.73 5.52
CA LEU A 122 -8.24 2.79 4.55
C LEU A 122 -7.28 2.40 3.43
N ASP A 123 -6.49 3.35 2.91
CA ASP A 123 -5.48 3.08 1.88
C ASP A 123 -4.39 2.13 2.41
N ALA A 124 -3.89 2.39 3.62
CA ALA A 124 -2.92 1.54 4.30
C ALA A 124 -3.46 0.12 4.56
N GLN A 125 -4.72 -0.01 4.98
CA GLN A 125 -5.40 -1.30 5.11
C GLN A 125 -5.53 -2.02 3.77
N ALA A 126 -5.88 -1.29 2.70
CA ALA A 126 -6.02 -1.84 1.36
C ALA A 126 -4.67 -2.31 0.79
N ALA A 127 -3.60 -1.54 1.01
CA ALA A 127 -2.24 -1.90 0.62
C ALA A 127 -1.76 -3.16 1.35
N HIS A 128 -1.97 -3.25 2.67
CA HIS A 128 -1.64 -4.45 3.46
C HIS A 128 -2.46 -5.68 3.01
N ALA A 129 -3.73 -5.49 2.69
CA ALA A 129 -4.56 -6.57 2.19
C ALA A 129 -4.16 -7.00 0.75
N ALA A 130 -3.69 -6.06 -0.07
CA ALA A 130 -3.17 -6.33 -1.40
C ALA A 130 -1.81 -7.04 -1.35
N SER A 131 -0.92 -6.69 -0.42
CA SER A 131 0.36 -7.37 -0.24
C SER A 131 0.21 -8.83 0.21
N LEU A 132 -0.75 -9.13 1.08
CA LEU A 132 -1.07 -10.51 1.44
C LEU A 132 -1.53 -11.31 0.20
N ARG A 133 -2.43 -10.73 -0.60
CA ARG A 133 -2.90 -11.35 -1.84
C ARG A 133 -1.79 -11.53 -2.86
N LEU A 134 -0.85 -10.59 -2.94
CA LEU A 134 0.34 -10.70 -3.78
C LEU A 134 1.22 -11.87 -3.32
N ALA A 135 1.49 -12.01 -2.02
CA ALA A 135 2.24 -13.15 -1.47
C ALA A 135 1.58 -14.49 -1.83
N LEU A 136 0.26 -14.58 -1.65
CA LEU A 136 -0.52 -15.77 -2.04
C LEU A 136 -0.48 -16.03 -3.55
N ALA A 137 -0.57 -14.98 -4.37
CA ALA A 137 -0.48 -15.06 -5.82
C ALA A 137 0.89 -15.53 -6.31
N ARG A 138 1.97 -15.11 -5.63
CA ARG A 138 3.35 -15.56 -5.86
C ARG A 138 3.63 -16.96 -5.32
N ARG A 139 2.68 -17.57 -4.59
CA ARG A 139 2.84 -18.86 -3.90
C ARG A 139 3.94 -18.82 -2.85
N GLU A 140 4.02 -17.71 -2.12
CA GLU A 140 4.98 -17.53 -1.03
C GLU A 140 4.57 -18.33 0.21
N ARG A 141 5.53 -18.61 1.10
CA ARG A 141 5.21 -19.30 2.36
C ARG A 141 4.72 -18.33 3.44
N GLU A 142 5.10 -17.07 3.35
CA GLU A 142 4.91 -16.04 4.38
C GLU A 142 4.59 -14.71 3.72
N HIS A 143 3.86 -13.86 4.43
CA HIS A 143 3.62 -12.47 4.04
C HIS A 143 4.66 -11.57 4.71
N ARG A 144 5.47 -10.90 3.88
CA ARG A 144 6.69 -10.19 4.30
C ARG A 144 6.66 -8.72 3.89
N VAL A 145 7.58 -7.93 4.44
CA VAL A 145 7.70 -6.47 4.20
C VAL A 145 7.91 -6.12 2.73
N GLU A 146 8.57 -6.97 1.95
CA GLU A 146 8.81 -6.77 0.53
C GLU A 146 7.50 -6.84 -0.27
N HIS A 147 6.55 -7.68 0.15
CA HIS A 147 5.22 -7.71 -0.47
C HIS A 147 4.46 -6.42 -0.21
N LEU A 148 4.61 -5.85 1.00
CA LEU A 148 4.00 -4.58 1.36
C LEU A 148 4.62 -3.44 0.55
N ALA A 149 5.95 -3.39 0.44
CA ALA A 149 6.65 -2.44 -0.41
C ALA A 149 6.18 -2.55 -1.88
N LEU A 150 6.17 -3.75 -2.46
CA LEU A 150 5.69 -3.97 -3.82
C LEU A 150 4.23 -3.51 -4.01
N ALA A 151 3.34 -3.82 -3.06
CA ALA A 151 1.94 -3.41 -3.14
C ALA A 151 1.77 -1.89 -3.02
N LEU A 152 2.46 -1.24 -2.09
CA LEU A 152 2.43 0.21 -1.93
C LEU A 152 2.93 0.91 -3.21
N VAL A 153 4.13 0.56 -3.67
CA VAL A 153 4.76 1.21 -4.84
C VAL A 153 3.95 0.97 -6.12
N ALA A 154 3.38 -0.22 -6.31
CA ALA A 154 2.64 -0.56 -7.52
C ALA A 154 1.17 -0.10 -7.51
N LEU A 155 0.49 -0.10 -6.37
CA LEU A 155 -0.96 0.10 -6.31
C LEU A 155 -1.37 1.43 -5.70
N ASP A 156 -0.67 1.90 -4.68
CA ASP A 156 -1.16 2.97 -3.81
C ASP A 156 -0.87 4.37 -4.38
N PRO A 157 -1.90 5.21 -4.62
CA PRO A 157 -1.70 6.58 -5.13
C PRO A 157 -1.05 7.52 -4.11
N GLY A 158 -1.30 7.33 -2.81
CA GLY A 158 -0.68 8.11 -1.75
C GLY A 158 0.81 7.83 -1.66
N ALA A 159 1.20 6.55 -1.67
CA ALA A 159 2.58 6.12 -1.74
C ALA A 159 3.28 6.68 -3.00
N ALA A 160 2.59 6.64 -4.15
CA ALA A 160 3.12 7.23 -5.37
C ALA A 160 3.28 8.76 -5.28
N TRP A 161 2.37 9.45 -4.59
CA TRP A 161 2.50 10.86 -4.32
C TRP A 161 3.69 11.15 -3.41
N VAL A 162 3.85 10.42 -2.31
CA VAL A 162 4.97 10.55 -1.38
C VAL A 162 6.31 10.36 -2.09
N LEU A 163 6.46 9.27 -2.86
CA LEU A 163 7.69 8.98 -3.59
C LEU A 163 8.03 10.08 -4.60
N ARG A 164 7.04 10.59 -5.32
CA ARG A 164 7.25 11.72 -6.25
C ARG A 164 7.65 13.00 -5.51
N THR A 165 7.00 13.30 -4.40
CA THR A 165 7.33 14.48 -3.56
C THR A 165 8.75 14.36 -3.01
N ALA A 166 9.18 13.16 -2.66
CA ALA A 166 10.56 12.85 -2.25
C ALA A 166 11.57 12.79 -3.41
N GLY A 167 11.17 13.09 -4.66
CA GLY A 167 12.06 13.05 -5.82
C GLY A 167 12.46 11.65 -6.30
N VAL A 168 11.76 10.60 -5.87
CA VAL A 168 12.08 9.20 -6.17
C VAL A 168 11.43 8.77 -7.48
N ASP A 169 12.21 8.21 -8.40
CA ASP A 169 11.66 7.53 -9.58
C ASP A 169 11.00 6.21 -9.16
N ARG A 170 9.68 6.29 -8.98
CA ARG A 170 8.82 5.15 -8.63
C ARG A 170 8.95 3.98 -9.60
N ARG A 171 9.13 4.22 -10.91
CA ARG A 171 9.19 3.15 -11.90
C ARG A 171 10.50 2.38 -11.77
N ALA A 172 11.61 3.10 -11.63
CA ALA A 172 12.92 2.50 -11.38
C ALA A 172 12.93 1.73 -10.05
N LEU A 173 12.40 2.33 -8.99
CA LEU A 173 12.26 1.68 -7.68
C LEU A 173 11.42 0.39 -7.75
N LEU A 174 10.28 0.41 -8.47
CA LEU A 174 9.46 -0.79 -8.61
C LEU A 174 10.17 -1.91 -9.37
N ALA A 175 10.98 -1.56 -10.38
CA ALA A 175 11.78 -2.53 -11.11
C ALA A 175 12.87 -3.15 -10.20
N ASP A 176 13.60 -2.34 -9.44
CA ASP A 176 14.61 -2.82 -8.49
C ASP A 176 13.99 -3.69 -7.39
N LEU A 177 12.83 -3.28 -6.84
CA LEU A 177 12.09 -4.12 -5.88
C LEU A 177 11.68 -5.47 -6.47
N ALA A 178 11.23 -5.50 -7.72
CA ALA A 178 10.82 -6.73 -8.40
C ALA A 178 12.02 -7.66 -8.67
N GLU A 179 13.17 -7.07 -9.02
CA GLU A 179 14.43 -7.79 -9.27
C GLU A 179 15.05 -8.33 -7.98
N ALA A 180 15.12 -7.49 -6.93
CA ALA A 180 15.66 -7.87 -5.63
C ALA A 180 14.79 -8.90 -4.90
N PHE A 181 13.49 -8.92 -5.18
CA PHE A 181 12.54 -9.85 -4.57
C PHE A 181 11.71 -10.60 -5.63
N PRO A 182 12.32 -11.49 -6.44
CA PRO A 182 11.62 -12.21 -7.49
C PRO A 182 10.71 -13.29 -6.90
N PRO A 183 9.62 -13.68 -7.60
CA PRO A 183 8.75 -14.75 -7.12
C PRO A 183 9.50 -16.08 -6.98
N PRO A 184 9.08 -16.95 -6.06
CA PRO A 184 9.85 -18.11 -5.68
C PRO A 184 9.94 -19.08 -6.86
N ARG A 185 11.17 -19.49 -7.19
CA ARG A 185 11.48 -20.48 -8.23
C ARG A 185 11.16 -21.89 -7.75
N ARG A 186 9.88 -22.15 -7.50
CA ARG A 186 9.36 -23.48 -7.13
C ARG A 186 9.29 -24.41 -8.34
N ASN A 187 8.84 -25.64 -8.09
CA ASN A 187 8.66 -26.66 -9.13
C ASN A 187 7.86 -26.14 -10.35
N PRO A 188 8.06 -26.74 -11.54
CA PRO A 188 7.43 -26.28 -12.78
C PRO A 188 5.91 -26.18 -12.71
N VAL A 189 5.26 -27.09 -11.97
CA VAL A 189 3.80 -27.10 -11.77
C VAL A 189 3.32 -25.81 -11.13
N LEU A 190 3.94 -25.37 -10.02
CA LEU A 190 3.56 -24.13 -9.35
C LEU A 190 3.86 -22.89 -10.20
N ARG A 191 4.90 -22.93 -11.04
CA ARG A 191 5.19 -21.85 -12.00
C ARG A 191 4.09 -21.76 -13.06
N ALA A 192 3.70 -22.88 -13.67
CA ALA A 192 2.62 -22.94 -14.65
C ALA A 192 1.29 -22.49 -14.04
N GLU A 193 0.98 -22.93 -12.83
CA GLU A 193 -0.21 -22.56 -12.08
C GLU A 193 -0.28 -21.04 -11.83
N ARG A 194 0.84 -20.41 -11.43
CA ARG A 194 0.91 -18.95 -11.32
C ARG A 194 0.65 -18.26 -12.65
N TRP A 195 1.27 -18.76 -13.71
CA TRP A 195 1.15 -18.18 -15.04
C TRP A 195 -0.30 -18.26 -15.54
N LEU A 196 -0.96 -19.41 -15.41
CA LEU A 196 -2.37 -19.61 -15.78
C LEU A 196 -3.30 -18.71 -14.96
N GLY A 197 -3.09 -18.64 -13.64
CA GLY A 197 -3.91 -17.83 -12.74
C GLY A 197 -3.64 -16.32 -12.77
N ARG A 198 -2.60 -15.85 -13.47
CA ARG A 198 -2.09 -14.47 -13.34
C ARG A 198 -3.14 -13.41 -13.64
N ARG A 199 -3.94 -13.59 -14.71
CA ARG A 199 -4.95 -12.60 -15.14
C ARG A 199 -6.06 -12.45 -14.10
N ALA A 200 -6.56 -13.57 -13.58
CA ALA A 200 -7.61 -13.58 -12.57
C ALA A 200 -7.13 -12.93 -11.25
N ARG A 201 -5.91 -13.27 -10.81
CA ARG A 201 -5.30 -12.71 -9.59
C ARG A 201 -4.98 -11.22 -9.71
N HIS A 202 -4.42 -10.80 -10.85
CA HIS A 202 -4.23 -9.39 -11.19
C HIS A 202 -5.56 -8.63 -11.09
N GLY A 203 -6.60 -9.13 -11.77
CA GLY A 203 -7.92 -8.51 -11.74
C GLY A 203 -8.52 -8.46 -10.32
N ASP A 204 -8.36 -9.51 -9.51
CA ASP A 204 -8.85 -9.52 -8.13
C ASP A 204 -8.11 -8.52 -7.24
N LEU A 205 -6.78 -8.46 -7.33
CA LEU A 205 -5.95 -7.49 -6.60
C LEU A 205 -6.38 -6.05 -6.89
N VAL A 206 -6.41 -5.68 -8.17
CA VAL A 206 -6.76 -4.32 -8.61
C VAL A 206 -8.20 -3.98 -8.22
N ARG A 207 -9.17 -4.84 -8.56
CA ARG A 207 -10.59 -4.58 -8.26
C ARG A 207 -10.86 -4.45 -6.77
N ARG A 208 -10.25 -5.27 -5.92
CA ARG A 208 -10.47 -5.20 -4.47
C ARG A 208 -9.81 -3.99 -3.84
N TYR A 209 -8.62 -3.62 -4.30
CA TYR A 209 -7.98 -2.39 -3.89
C TYR A 209 -8.88 -1.19 -4.22
N GLN A 210 -9.25 -1.03 -5.50
CA GLN A 210 -10.10 0.06 -5.98
C GLN A 210 -11.47 0.08 -5.31
N ARG A 211 -12.08 -1.09 -5.04
CA ARG A 211 -13.34 -1.17 -4.30
C ARG A 211 -13.22 -0.69 -2.85
N THR A 212 -12.06 -0.93 -2.23
CA THR A 212 -11.83 -0.57 -0.82
C THR A 212 -11.54 0.92 -0.68
N THR A 213 -10.68 1.46 -1.55
CA THR A 213 -10.21 2.85 -1.46
C THR A 213 -11.06 3.82 -2.28
N GLY A 214 -11.77 3.33 -3.30
CA GLY A 214 -12.42 4.17 -4.31
C GLY A 214 -11.44 4.83 -5.28
N ARG A 215 -10.14 4.52 -5.21
CA ARG A 215 -9.08 5.16 -6.00
C ARG A 215 -8.55 4.25 -7.10
N ALA A 216 -8.21 4.83 -8.25
CA ALA A 216 -7.49 4.12 -9.29
C ALA A 216 -6.09 3.71 -8.81
N VAL A 217 -5.58 2.57 -9.25
CA VAL A 217 -4.26 2.08 -8.83
C VAL A 217 -3.14 2.75 -9.63
N SER A 218 -2.00 2.90 -8.98
CA SER A 218 -0.81 3.59 -9.48
C SER A 218 -0.16 3.01 -10.74
N THR A 219 -0.01 1.68 -10.83
CA THR A 219 0.62 0.97 -11.96
C THR A 219 0.03 -0.44 -12.09
N PRO A 220 -1.22 -0.57 -12.58
CA PRO A 220 -1.90 -1.86 -12.67
C PRO A 220 -1.14 -2.87 -13.55
N ALA A 221 -0.52 -2.38 -14.62
CA ALA A 221 0.21 -3.18 -15.59
C ALA A 221 1.46 -3.89 -15.03
N ALA A 222 2.01 -3.44 -13.89
CA ALA A 222 3.16 -4.09 -13.26
C ALA A 222 2.77 -5.39 -12.52
N ILE A 223 1.52 -5.51 -12.05
CA ILE A 223 1.09 -6.60 -11.18
C ILE A 223 1.25 -8.00 -11.81
N PRO A 224 0.91 -8.24 -13.09
CA PRO A 224 1.17 -9.53 -13.71
C PRO A 224 2.64 -9.95 -13.63
N ALA A 225 3.58 -9.03 -13.89
CA ALA A 225 5.02 -9.29 -13.79
C ALA A 225 5.43 -9.62 -12.34
N LEU A 226 4.94 -8.85 -11.36
CA LEU A 226 5.20 -9.13 -9.94
C LEU A 226 4.70 -10.51 -9.46
N ILE A 227 3.68 -11.08 -10.12
CA ILE A 227 3.15 -12.41 -9.81
C ILE A 227 4.03 -13.52 -10.42
N THR A 228 4.48 -13.33 -11.66
CA THR A 228 5.13 -14.41 -12.44
C THR A 228 6.65 -14.37 -12.44
N GLY A 229 7.25 -13.19 -12.30
CA GLY A 229 8.67 -12.94 -12.53
C GLY A 229 8.86 -12.66 -13.99
#